data_AF-A0A7C7BWR4-F1
#
_entry.id   AF-A0A7C7BWR4-F1
#
_cell.length_a   1.000
_cell.length_b   1.000
_cell.length_c   1.000
_cell.angle_alpha   90.00
_cell.angle_beta   90.00
_cell.angle_gamma   90.00
#
_symmetry.space_group_name_H-M   'P 1'
#
loop_
_entity.id
_entity.type
_entity.pdbx_description
1 polymer ?
#
loop_
_entity_poly.entity_id
_entity_poly.type
_entity_poly.pdbx_seq_one_letter_code
_entity_poly.pdbx_strand_id
1 'polypeptide(L)'
;MKRRFACVYLFALLMVLPVATTGQEVGPENGSLVVVGGGRLDSEIIERFLGLAGGPDAPIVVIPTAGGGEHYDQYYRGLGGFKAAGATNLTVLHTTDPTVADTDAFVQPLLEARGVWFPGGRQWRLVDAYLGTKVHDELWALLGRGGVIGGSSAGATI
;
A
#
# COMPACT_ATOMS: atom_id res chain seq x y z
N MET A 1 25.94 19.74 76.42
CA MET A 1 24.71 19.94 75.60
C MET A 1 25.05 20.65 74.29
N LYS A 2 25.24 19.93 73.18
CA LYS A 2 25.20 20.49 71.81
C LYS A 2 24.68 19.39 70.88
N ARG A 3 23.38 19.42 70.55
CA ARG A 3 22.78 18.51 69.56
C ARG A 3 22.79 19.22 68.21
N ARG A 4 23.46 18.63 67.22
CA ARG A 4 23.39 19.05 65.81
C ARG A 4 22.32 18.19 65.14
N PHE A 5 21.25 18.82 64.65
CA PHE A 5 20.27 18.18 63.78
C PHE A 5 20.82 18.15 62.36
N ALA A 6 21.04 16.96 61.81
CA ALA A 6 21.30 16.78 60.39
C ALA A 6 19.96 16.41 59.72
N CYS A 7 19.36 17.36 59.02
CA CYS A 7 18.23 17.12 58.13
C CYS A 7 18.77 16.51 56.84
N VAL A 8 18.60 15.20 56.65
CA VAL A 8 18.88 14.53 55.38
C VAL A 8 17.63 14.72 54.51
N TYR A 9 17.70 15.60 53.51
CA TYR A 9 16.67 15.72 52.48
C TYR A 9 16.88 14.62 51.45
N LEU A 10 16.01 13.59 51.48
CA LEU A 10 15.95 12.57 50.45
C LEU A 10 15.13 13.13 49.27
N PHE A 11 15.81 13.59 48.22
CA PHE A 11 15.18 14.03 46.98
C PHE A 11 14.82 12.80 46.14
N ALA A 12 13.56 12.37 46.15
CA ALA A 12 13.07 11.31 45.28
C ALA A 12 12.88 11.87 43.87
N LEU A 13 13.76 11.46 42.93
CA LEU A 13 13.65 11.82 41.52
C LEU A 13 12.55 10.94 40.88
N LEU A 14 11.33 11.47 40.76
CA LEU A 14 10.25 10.87 39.99
C LEU A 14 10.60 10.98 38.49
N MET A 15 11.09 9.89 37.90
CA MET A 15 11.19 9.76 36.45
C MET A 15 9.78 9.65 35.88
N VAL A 16 9.31 10.72 35.25
CA VAL A 16 8.11 10.69 34.41
C VAL A 16 8.47 9.96 33.13
N LEU A 17 8.04 8.71 33.00
CA LEU A 17 8.15 7.99 31.73
C LEU A 17 7.15 8.61 30.73
N PRO A 18 7.58 8.96 29.51
CA PRO A 18 6.65 9.40 28.49
C PRO A 18 5.77 8.22 28.09
N VAL A 19 4.48 8.31 28.39
CA VAL A 19 3.48 7.41 27.82
C VAL A 19 3.38 7.80 26.35
N ALA A 20 3.92 6.96 25.46
CA ALA A 20 3.68 7.10 24.04
C ALA A 20 2.17 6.87 23.80
N THR A 21 1.43 7.94 23.49
CA THR A 21 0.09 7.83 22.96
C THR A 21 0.18 7.30 21.54
N THR A 22 0.04 5.99 21.37
CA THR A 22 -0.22 5.41 20.05
C THR A 22 -1.61 5.88 19.65
N GLY A 23 -1.70 6.64 18.56
CA GLY A 23 -3.00 6.93 17.94
C GLY A 23 -3.70 5.61 17.59
N GLN A 24 -5.03 5.63 17.53
CA GLN A 24 -5.76 4.48 17.03
C GLN A 24 -5.50 4.33 15.54
N GLU A 25 -4.72 3.31 15.16
CA GLU A 25 -4.51 2.92 13.77
C GLU A 25 -5.46 1.76 13.45
N VAL A 26 -6.31 1.93 12.44
CA VAL A 26 -7.14 0.86 11.89
C VAL A 26 -6.60 0.58 10.49
N GLY A 27 -6.07 -0.62 10.29
CA GLY A 27 -5.42 -1.04 9.05
C GLY A 27 -5.15 -2.54 9.05
N PRO A 28 -4.56 -3.08 7.97
CA PRO A 28 -4.19 -4.48 7.94
C PRO A 28 -3.12 -4.77 9.00
N GLU A 29 -3.15 -5.97 9.61
CA GLU A 29 -2.16 -6.37 10.63
C GLU A 29 -0.73 -6.35 10.08
N ASN A 30 -0.58 -6.63 8.78
CA ASN A 30 0.66 -6.57 8.03
C ASN A 30 0.48 -5.73 6.76
N GLY A 31 1.59 -5.18 6.26
CA GLY A 31 1.59 -4.42 5.01
C GLY A 31 1.10 -2.99 5.19
N SER A 32 0.71 -2.35 4.09
CA SER A 32 0.34 -0.94 4.11
C SER A 32 -0.68 -0.59 3.05
N LEU A 33 -1.48 0.45 3.32
CA LEU A 33 -2.40 1.05 2.36
C LEU A 33 -1.96 2.48 2.04
N VAL A 34 -1.95 2.83 0.75
CA VAL A 34 -1.71 4.20 0.26
C VAL A 34 -2.96 4.68 -0.46
N VAL A 35 -3.80 5.43 0.25
CA VAL A 35 -5.13 5.85 -0.21
C VAL A 35 -5.09 7.31 -0.67
N VAL A 36 -5.23 7.54 -1.99
CA VAL A 36 -5.16 8.88 -2.58
C VAL A 36 -6.53 9.32 -3.07
N GLY A 37 -7.00 10.49 -2.63
CA GLY A 37 -8.35 11.00 -2.96
C GLY A 37 -8.60 11.30 -4.45
N GLY A 38 -7.57 11.28 -5.29
CA GLY A 38 -7.65 11.62 -6.72
C GLY A 38 -6.90 12.89 -7.07
N GLY A 39 -6.95 13.28 -8.34
CA GLY A 39 -6.20 14.43 -8.86
C GLY A 39 -4.77 14.07 -9.30
N ARG A 40 -3.89 15.07 -9.34
CA ARG A 40 -2.50 14.87 -9.75
C ARG A 40 -1.77 14.07 -8.66
N LEU A 41 -1.17 12.94 -9.04
CA LEU A 41 -0.36 12.13 -8.14
C LEU A 41 1.01 12.80 -7.99
N ASP A 42 1.34 13.24 -6.78
CA ASP A 42 2.65 13.83 -6.48
C ASP A 42 3.74 12.75 -6.40
N SER A 43 4.96 13.11 -6.79
CA SER A 43 6.09 12.17 -6.82
C SER A 43 6.39 11.61 -5.43
N GLU A 44 6.25 12.42 -4.38
CA GLU A 44 6.44 12.01 -2.98
C GLU A 44 5.53 10.85 -2.57
N ILE A 45 4.30 10.78 -3.12
CA ILE A 45 3.37 9.67 -2.87
C ILE A 45 3.86 8.40 -3.55
N ILE A 46 4.34 8.51 -4.80
CA ILE A 46 4.90 7.38 -5.56
C ILE A 46 6.16 6.87 -4.86
N GLU A 47 7.06 7.76 -4.46
CA GLU A 47 8.29 7.43 -3.74
C GLU A 47 7.98 6.74 -2.40
N ARG A 48 7.00 7.24 -1.65
CA ARG A 48 6.55 6.58 -0.42
C ARG A 48 5.99 5.19 -0.69
N PHE A 49 5.14 5.03 -1.70
CA PHE A 49 4.60 3.74 -2.10
C PHE A 49 5.72 2.76 -2.48
N LEU A 50 6.69 3.18 -3.29
CA LEU A 50 7.84 2.34 -3.66
C LEU A 50 8.69 1.97 -2.43
N GLY A 51 8.92 2.91 -1.52
CA GLY A 51 9.61 2.63 -0.25
C GLY A 51 8.91 1.56 0.58
N LEU A 52 7.57 1.60 0.67
CA LEU A 52 6.76 0.58 1.35
C LEU A 52 6.80 -0.78 0.64
N ALA A 53 6.90 -0.79 -0.69
CA ALA A 53 7.07 -2.02 -1.45
C ALA A 53 8.47 -2.66 -1.27
N GLY A 54 9.45 -1.92 -0.73
CA GLY A 54 10.82 -2.40 -0.55
C GLY A 54 11.84 -1.79 -1.52
N GLY A 55 11.48 -0.70 -2.19
CA GLY A 55 12.38 0.08 -3.05
C GLY A 55 12.05 0.00 -4.54
N PRO A 56 12.88 0.64 -5.38
CA PRO A 56 12.63 0.77 -6.83
C PRO A 56 12.64 -0.55 -7.61
N ASP A 57 13.37 -1.56 -7.12
CA ASP A 57 13.46 -2.87 -7.79
C ASP A 57 12.38 -3.86 -7.35
N ALA A 58 11.53 -3.48 -6.39
CA ALA A 58 10.45 -4.31 -5.91
C ALA A 58 9.45 -4.61 -7.06
N PRO A 59 8.93 -5.84 -7.18
CA PRO A 59 7.92 -6.17 -8.18
C PRO A 59 6.61 -5.43 -7.87
N ILE A 60 6.26 -4.47 -8.74
CA ILE A 60 5.01 -3.71 -8.65
C ILE A 60 4.07 -4.13 -9.76
N VAL A 61 2.82 -4.43 -9.39
CA VAL A 61 1.73 -4.67 -10.34
C VAL A 61 0.83 -3.44 -10.41
N VAL A 62 0.49 -2.99 -11.60
CA VAL A 62 -0.45 -1.89 -11.84
C VAL A 62 -1.70 -2.43 -12.53
N ILE A 63 -2.87 -2.17 -11.95
CA ILE A 63 -4.16 -2.72 -12.41
C ILE A 63 -5.06 -1.58 -12.92
N PRO A 64 -4.97 -1.18 -14.20
CA PRO A 64 -5.63 0.01 -14.75
C PRO A 64 -7.11 -0.19 -15.10
N THR A 65 -7.71 -1.30 -14.71
CA THR A 65 -9.07 -1.75 -15.09
C THR A 65 -10.16 -0.72 -14.82
N ALA A 66 -10.03 0.11 -13.77
CA ALA A 66 -10.96 1.21 -13.51
C ALA A 66 -11.09 2.18 -14.70
N GLY A 67 -10.01 2.40 -15.46
CA GLY A 67 -10.00 3.27 -16.64
C GLY A 67 -10.91 2.76 -17.77
N GLY A 68 -11.10 1.44 -17.87
CA GLY A 68 -12.03 0.78 -18.79
C GLY A 68 -11.67 0.86 -20.26
N GLY A 69 -10.39 0.94 -20.58
CA GLY A 69 -9.93 0.50 -21.89
C GLY A 69 -10.13 -1.01 -22.03
N GLU A 70 -10.42 -1.48 -23.24
CA GLU A 70 -10.56 -2.92 -23.54
C GLU A 70 -9.23 -3.66 -23.40
N HIS A 71 -8.12 -2.96 -23.64
CA HIS A 71 -6.77 -3.50 -23.56
C HIS A 71 -5.83 -2.51 -22.88
N TYR A 72 -4.94 -3.04 -22.04
CA TYR A 72 -3.80 -2.34 -21.47
C TYR A 72 -2.56 -3.23 -21.68
N ASP A 73 -1.54 -2.67 -22.31
CA ASP A 73 -0.27 -3.36 -22.52
C ASP A 73 0.78 -2.96 -21.47
N GLN A 74 1.97 -3.57 -21.54
CA GLN A 74 3.09 -3.28 -20.65
C GLN A 74 3.71 -1.88 -20.89
N TYR A 75 3.25 -1.13 -21.90
CA TYR A 75 3.65 0.25 -22.20
C TYR A 75 2.61 1.28 -21.74
N TYR A 76 1.61 0.86 -20.96
CA TYR A 76 0.58 1.73 -20.37
C TYR A 76 1.18 3.04 -19.85
N ARG A 77 0.68 4.18 -20.35
CA ARG A 77 1.19 5.51 -20.03
C ARG A 77 1.15 5.86 -18.53
N GLY A 78 0.24 5.24 -17.77
CA GLY A 78 0.16 5.44 -16.32
C GLY A 78 1.38 4.92 -15.55
N LEU A 79 2.27 4.13 -16.17
CA LEU A 79 3.55 3.73 -15.58
C LEU A 79 4.58 4.87 -15.51
N GLY A 80 4.37 5.97 -16.22
CA GLY A 80 5.37 7.04 -16.35
C GLY A 80 5.84 7.63 -15.02
N GLY A 81 4.92 7.83 -14.06
CA GLY A 81 5.26 8.34 -12.73
C GLY A 81 6.15 7.37 -11.93
N PHE A 82 5.85 6.08 -11.99
CA PHE A 82 6.65 5.04 -11.33
C PHE A 82 8.06 4.94 -11.94
N LYS A 83 8.15 4.96 -13.27
CA LYS A 83 9.43 4.95 -13.99
C LYS A 83 10.27 6.18 -13.67
N ALA A 84 9.64 7.36 -13.61
CA ALA A 84 10.32 8.59 -13.23
C ALA A 84 10.83 8.57 -11.77
N ALA A 85 10.12 7.86 -10.88
CA ALA A 85 10.54 7.62 -9.49
C ALA A 85 11.55 6.45 -9.36
N GLY A 86 12.04 5.90 -10.47
CA GLY A 86 13.09 4.89 -10.49
C GLY A 86 12.62 3.44 -10.46
N ALA A 87 11.31 3.16 -10.50
CA ALA A 87 10.82 1.78 -10.50
C ALA A 87 11.27 1.01 -11.75
N THR A 88 11.87 -0.17 -11.55
CA THR A 88 12.46 -0.99 -12.62
C THR A 88 11.65 -2.25 -12.94
N ASN A 89 10.84 -2.73 -12.00
CA ASN A 89 10.08 -3.97 -12.11
C ASN A 89 8.56 -3.69 -12.05
N LEU A 90 7.99 -3.34 -13.20
CA LEU A 90 6.58 -2.96 -13.35
C LEU A 90 5.87 -3.97 -14.25
N THR A 91 4.74 -4.51 -13.79
CA THR A 91 3.84 -5.34 -14.59
C THR A 91 2.46 -4.71 -14.65
N VAL A 92 1.89 -4.59 -15.84
CA VAL A 92 0.49 -4.23 -16.04
C VAL A 92 -0.35 -5.49 -16.05
N LEU A 93 -1.36 -5.55 -15.19
CA LEU A 93 -2.29 -6.67 -15.09
C LEU A 93 -3.71 -6.16 -15.33
N HIS A 94 -4.40 -6.73 -16.32
CA HIS A 94 -5.73 -6.28 -16.69
C HIS A 94 -6.57 -7.41 -17.29
N THR A 95 -7.81 -7.50 -16.83
CA THR A 95 -8.91 -8.23 -17.46
C THR A 95 -10.21 -7.58 -16.98
N THR A 96 -11.27 -7.74 -17.76
CA THR A 96 -12.65 -7.43 -17.33
C THR A 96 -13.49 -8.70 -17.14
N ASP A 97 -12.91 -9.86 -17.44
CA ASP A 97 -13.56 -11.16 -17.28
C ASP A 97 -13.18 -11.78 -15.93
N PRO A 98 -14.14 -11.96 -15.01
CA PRO A 98 -13.88 -12.55 -13.69
C PRO A 98 -13.42 -14.00 -13.79
N THR A 99 -13.80 -14.74 -14.85
CA THR A 99 -13.34 -16.12 -15.04
C THR A 99 -11.84 -16.18 -15.34
N VAL A 100 -11.32 -15.18 -16.06
CA VAL A 100 -9.88 -15.01 -16.32
C VAL A 100 -9.17 -14.59 -15.04
N ALA A 101 -9.73 -13.63 -14.30
CA ALA A 101 -9.18 -13.17 -13.02
C ALA A 101 -9.09 -14.30 -11.97
N ASP A 102 -9.92 -15.34 -12.10
CA ASP A 102 -9.94 -16.50 -11.20
C ASP A 102 -9.00 -17.66 -11.60
N THR A 103 -8.10 -17.43 -12.58
CA THR A 103 -7.15 -18.46 -13.03
C THR A 103 -5.77 -18.33 -12.38
N ASP A 104 -5.10 -19.47 -12.15
CA ASP A 104 -3.72 -19.49 -11.63
C ASP A 104 -2.74 -18.77 -12.54
N ALA A 105 -2.96 -18.84 -13.85
CA ALA A 105 -2.12 -18.19 -14.86
C ALA A 105 -2.21 -16.67 -14.77
N PHE A 106 -3.41 -16.12 -14.55
CA PHE A 106 -3.62 -14.68 -14.51
C PHE A 106 -3.03 -14.05 -13.24
N VAL A 107 -3.10 -14.74 -12.10
CA VAL A 107 -2.59 -14.22 -10.83
C VAL A 107 -1.07 -14.37 -10.64
N GLN A 108 -0.36 -15.02 -11.57
CA GLN A 108 1.10 -15.24 -11.45
C GLN A 108 1.88 -13.97 -11.07
N PRO A 109 1.64 -12.78 -11.68
CA PRO A 109 2.37 -11.57 -11.32
C PRO A 109 2.12 -11.12 -9.88
N LEU A 110 1.00 -11.51 -9.27
CA LEU A 110 0.62 -11.12 -7.91
C LEU A 110 1.29 -11.97 -6.84
N LEU A 111 1.78 -13.18 -7.14
CA LEU A 111 2.36 -14.09 -6.14
C LEU A 111 3.62 -13.51 -5.49
N GLU A 112 4.47 -12.88 -6.31
CA GLU A 112 5.72 -12.27 -5.86
C GLU A 112 5.62 -10.76 -5.68
N ALA A 113 4.49 -10.15 -6.07
CA ALA A 113 4.28 -8.71 -5.98
C ALA A 113 4.51 -8.21 -4.56
N ARG A 114 5.23 -7.09 -4.48
CA ARG A 114 5.48 -6.33 -3.25
C ARG A 114 4.65 -5.06 -3.18
N GLY A 115 4.17 -4.57 -4.32
CA GLY A 115 3.20 -3.50 -4.39
C GLY A 115 2.14 -3.73 -5.46
N VAL A 116 0.90 -3.33 -5.20
CA VAL A 116 -0.16 -3.22 -6.21
C VAL A 116 -0.69 -1.80 -6.25
N TRP A 117 -0.84 -1.23 -7.45
CA TRP A 117 -1.43 0.10 -7.64
C TRP A 117 -2.68 0.09 -8.51
N PHE A 118 -3.76 0.70 -8.00
CA PHE A 118 -5.01 0.94 -8.71
C PHE A 118 -5.15 2.42 -9.11
N PRO A 119 -4.94 2.79 -10.39
CA PRO A 119 -5.23 4.14 -10.85
C PRO A 119 -6.75 4.40 -10.89
N GLY A 120 -7.12 5.67 -11.12
CA GLY A 120 -8.51 6.11 -11.14
C GLY A 120 -9.33 5.65 -12.35
N GLY A 121 -10.64 5.93 -12.30
CA GLY A 121 -11.61 5.54 -13.32
C GLY A 121 -13.01 5.33 -12.72
N ARG A 122 -13.63 4.18 -13.00
CA ARG A 122 -14.93 3.76 -12.44
C ARG A 122 -14.72 2.56 -11.53
N GLN A 123 -15.01 2.73 -10.24
CA GLN A 123 -14.64 1.77 -9.21
C GLN A 123 -15.34 0.42 -9.31
N TRP A 124 -16.60 0.39 -9.78
CA TRP A 124 -17.34 -0.86 -9.97
C TRP A 124 -16.69 -1.78 -11.00
N ARG A 125 -15.89 -1.26 -11.95
CA ARG A 125 -15.14 -2.12 -12.89
C ARG A 125 -14.09 -2.99 -12.19
N LEU A 126 -13.53 -2.53 -11.08
CA LEU A 126 -12.62 -3.33 -10.26
C LEU A 126 -13.41 -4.41 -9.51
N VAL A 127 -14.56 -4.04 -8.95
CA VAL A 127 -15.44 -4.97 -8.25
C VAL A 127 -15.94 -6.07 -9.19
N ASP A 128 -16.51 -5.68 -10.34
CA ASP A 128 -17.05 -6.59 -11.35
C ASP A 128 -16.00 -7.58 -11.88
N ALA A 129 -14.75 -7.13 -12.02
CA ALA A 129 -13.66 -7.95 -12.57
C ALA A 129 -12.98 -8.83 -11.52
N TYR A 130 -12.86 -8.39 -10.27
CA TYR A 130 -11.93 -9.01 -9.32
C TYR A 130 -12.56 -9.47 -8.01
N LEU A 131 -13.71 -8.93 -7.58
CA LEU A 131 -14.29 -9.31 -6.30
C LEU A 131 -14.62 -10.81 -6.28
N GLY A 132 -14.12 -11.51 -5.25
CA GLY A 132 -14.37 -12.94 -5.08
C GLY A 132 -13.60 -13.86 -6.03
N THR A 133 -12.58 -13.33 -6.72
CA THR A 133 -11.67 -14.11 -7.59
C THR A 133 -10.33 -14.34 -6.89
N LYS A 134 -9.48 -15.21 -7.45
CA LYS A 134 -8.07 -15.34 -7.02
C LYS A 134 -7.29 -14.02 -7.02
N VAL A 135 -7.60 -13.05 -7.89
CA VAL A 135 -6.97 -11.71 -7.80
C VAL A 135 -7.27 -11.09 -6.45
N HIS A 136 -8.52 -11.13 -5.99
CA HIS A 136 -8.93 -10.59 -4.70
C HIS A 136 -8.24 -11.31 -3.53
N ASP A 137 -8.13 -12.63 -3.58
CA ASP A 137 -7.41 -13.42 -2.57
C ASP A 137 -5.91 -13.03 -2.52
N GLU A 138 -5.27 -12.87 -3.68
CA GLU A 138 -3.86 -12.49 -3.76
C GLU A 138 -3.56 -11.07 -3.29
N LEU A 139 -4.52 -10.15 -3.39
CA LEU A 139 -4.40 -8.81 -2.80
C LEU A 139 -4.35 -8.90 -1.26
N TRP A 140 -5.18 -9.75 -0.65
CA TRP A 140 -5.10 -10.00 0.79
C TRP A 140 -3.81 -10.72 1.17
N ALA A 141 -3.37 -11.70 0.39
CA ALA A 141 -2.10 -12.37 0.59
C ALA A 141 -0.92 -11.39 0.51
N LEU A 142 -0.99 -10.39 -0.38
CA LEU A 142 0.00 -9.32 -0.51
C LEU A 142 0.14 -8.52 0.76
N LEU A 143 -0.98 -8.07 1.34
CA LEU A 143 -0.96 -7.38 2.63
C LEU A 143 -0.43 -8.31 3.73
N GLY A 144 -0.89 -9.57 3.76
CA GLY A 144 -0.45 -10.59 4.72
C GLY A 144 1.05 -10.82 4.74
N ARG A 145 1.73 -10.76 3.58
CA ARG A 145 3.19 -10.85 3.45
C ARG A 145 3.91 -9.50 3.55
N GLY A 146 3.24 -8.46 4.04
CA GLY A 146 3.83 -7.15 4.30
C GLY A 146 4.06 -6.29 3.07
N GLY A 147 3.34 -6.51 1.97
CA GLY A 147 3.37 -5.64 0.79
C GLY A 147 2.47 -4.40 0.95
N VAL A 148 2.46 -3.55 -0.08
CA VAL A 148 1.64 -2.32 -0.11
C VAL A 148 0.57 -2.38 -1.20
N ILE A 149 -0.65 -1.98 -0.86
CA ILE A 149 -1.68 -1.68 -1.86
C ILE A 149 -1.91 -0.17 -1.88
N GLY A 150 -1.84 0.42 -3.06
CA GLY A 150 -2.09 1.83 -3.26
C GLY A 150 -3.16 2.06 -4.31
N GLY A 151 -3.84 3.20 -4.21
CA GLY A 151 -4.85 3.56 -5.18
C GLY A 151 -5.16 5.04 -5.21
N SER A 152 -5.69 5.50 -6.34
CA SER A 152 -6.12 6.90 -6.52
C SER A 152 -7.54 6.98 -7.06
N SER A 153 -8.34 7.89 -6.49
CA SER A 153 -9.74 8.10 -6.88
C SER A 153 -10.53 6.78 -6.81
N ALA A 154 -11.06 6.27 -7.91
CA ALA A 154 -11.76 4.98 -7.95
C ALA A 154 -10.95 3.81 -7.37
N GLY A 155 -9.62 3.80 -7.56
CA GLY A 155 -8.75 2.77 -6.99
C GLY A 155 -8.52 2.92 -5.48
N ALA A 156 -8.84 4.08 -4.91
CA ALA A 156 -8.81 4.33 -3.47
C ALA A 156 -10.17 4.08 -2.79
N THR A 157 -11.25 4.02 -3.58
CA THR A 157 -12.62 3.85 -3.07
C THR A 157 -12.94 2.41 -2.66
N ILE A 158 -12.28 1.42 -3.27
CA ILE A 158 -12.56 -0.02 -3.11
C ILE A 158 -11.40 -0.69 -2.41
#